data_AF-A0A7C3Y7T9-F1
#
_entry.id   AF-A0A7C3Y7T9-F1
#
_cell.length_a   1.000
_cell.length_b   1.000
_cell.length_c   1.000
_cell.angle_alpha   90.00
_cell.angle_beta   90.00
_cell.angle_gamma   90.00
#
_symmetry.space_group_name_H-M   'P 1'
#
loop_
_entity.id
_entity.type
_entity.pdbx_description
1 polymer ?
#
loop_
_entity_poly.entity_id
_entity_poly.type
_entity_poly.pdbx_seq_one_letter_code
_entity_poly.pdbx_strand_id
1 'polypeptide(L)'
;MRDHGDPMSGIAWFVGNILPYITWSIFFIALLYNFLKWFFIPRPIVWAIFPARYNTLSIYANIVKRIFTLPGPLFVDKVIFVLALLFHFGLIISLSLHAKYIFTPNLPIEYLLGTAAGIAAAIGSFGFVIRRMTLKEKAVSTPEDYFSLILLILTLSLGCYLRILNLVDHEAMWSWVIGVLTLRPVDPPANPIFIVHILLAQIYIAYLPFKTLMHPIGIFFGQKVILDGRHIHKTKEGDQA
;
A
#
# COMPACT_ATOMS: atom_id res chain seq x y z
N MET A 1 -29.93 -3.09 -25.88
CA MET A 1 -30.37 -1.68 -25.74
C MET A 1 -30.03 -1.27 -24.32
N ARG A 2 -29.09 -0.35 -24.16
CA ARG A 2 -28.69 0.16 -22.83
C ARG A 2 -29.79 1.10 -22.35
N ASP A 3 -30.37 0.81 -21.20
CA ASP A 3 -31.20 1.79 -20.51
C ASP A 3 -30.26 2.86 -19.93
N HIS A 4 -30.09 3.95 -20.67
CA HIS A 4 -29.33 5.13 -20.25
C HIS A 4 -30.17 6.05 -19.34
N GLY A 5 -31.27 5.56 -18.77
CA GLY A 5 -32.26 6.34 -18.01
C GLY A 5 -31.90 6.63 -16.57
N ASP A 6 -31.02 5.86 -15.92
CA ASP A 6 -30.56 6.15 -14.55
C ASP A 6 -29.20 6.87 -14.55
N PRO A 7 -29.09 8.06 -13.92
CA PRO A 7 -27.82 8.77 -13.80
C PRO A 7 -26.72 7.95 -13.10
N MET A 8 -27.13 6.96 -12.28
CA MET A 8 -26.24 6.11 -11.51
C MET A 8 -25.52 5.06 -12.38
N SER A 9 -26.15 4.52 -13.43
CA SER A 9 -25.45 3.59 -14.34
C SER A 9 -24.33 4.26 -15.12
N GLY A 10 -24.52 5.50 -15.55
CA GLY A 10 -23.49 6.26 -16.26
C GLY A 10 -22.24 6.47 -15.40
N ILE A 11 -22.45 6.87 -14.14
CA ILE A 11 -21.37 7.07 -13.16
C ILE A 11 -20.70 5.73 -12.82
N ALA A 12 -21.49 4.70 -12.53
CA ALA A 12 -20.98 3.36 -12.21
C ALA A 12 -20.13 2.80 -13.36
N TRP A 13 -20.59 2.97 -14.59
CA TRP A 13 -19.85 2.54 -15.77
C TRP A 13 -18.54 3.32 -15.94
N PHE A 14 -18.56 4.64 -15.76
CA PHE A 14 -17.33 5.45 -15.80
C PHE A 14 -16.32 5.02 -14.73
N VAL A 15 -16.74 4.92 -13.46
CA VAL A 15 -15.90 4.54 -12.32
C VAL A 15 -15.39 3.11 -12.46
N GLY A 16 -16.22 2.19 -12.92
CA GLY A 16 -15.89 0.78 -13.06
C GLY A 16 -15.05 0.46 -14.30
N ASN A 17 -15.28 1.13 -15.42
CA ASN A 17 -14.67 0.74 -16.70
C ASN A 17 -13.65 1.75 -17.24
N ILE A 18 -13.81 3.05 -17.05
CA ILE A 18 -12.86 4.04 -17.59
C ILE A 18 -11.79 4.41 -16.55
N LEU A 19 -12.24 4.74 -15.34
CA LEU A 19 -11.38 5.23 -14.27
C LEU A 19 -10.24 4.28 -13.88
N PRO A 20 -10.37 2.93 -13.89
CA PRO A 20 -9.25 2.05 -13.55
C PRO A 20 -8.04 2.26 -14.48
N TYR A 21 -8.27 2.47 -15.78
CA TYR A 21 -7.19 2.69 -16.75
C TYR A 21 -6.49 4.03 -16.53
N ILE A 22 -7.25 5.09 -16.18
CA ILE A 22 -6.69 6.39 -15.82
C ILE A 22 -5.84 6.25 -14.55
N THR A 23 -6.39 5.61 -13.51
CA THR A 23 -5.69 5.36 -12.25
C THR A 23 -4.40 4.58 -12.46
N TRP A 24 -4.41 3.50 -13.23
CA TRP A 24 -3.20 2.73 -13.53
C TRP A 24 -2.18 3.54 -14.30
N SER A 25 -2.62 4.34 -15.28
CA SER A 25 -1.73 5.22 -16.05
C SER A 25 -1.02 6.22 -15.12
N ILE A 26 -1.76 6.91 -14.25
CA ILE A 26 -1.20 7.83 -13.25
C ILE A 26 -0.23 7.10 -12.32
N PHE A 27 -0.65 5.95 -11.79
CA PHE A 27 0.15 5.15 -10.87
C PHE A 27 1.49 4.74 -11.49
N PHE A 28 1.48 4.14 -12.68
CA PHE A 28 2.69 3.66 -13.34
C PHE A 28 3.59 4.79 -13.82
N ILE A 29 3.03 5.88 -14.36
CA ILE A 29 3.81 7.05 -14.79
C ILE A 29 4.52 7.68 -13.58
N ALA A 30 3.79 7.90 -12.48
CA ALA A 30 4.38 8.49 -11.28
C ALA A 30 5.38 7.54 -10.61
N LEU A 31 5.10 6.23 -10.58
CA LEU A 31 6.04 5.22 -10.10
C LEU A 31 7.34 5.23 -10.93
N LEU A 32 7.23 5.23 -12.26
CA LEU A 32 8.37 5.30 -13.18
C LEU A 32 9.17 6.60 -12.97
N TYR A 33 8.50 7.75 -12.89
CA TYR A 33 9.14 9.03 -12.63
C TYR A 33 9.94 9.01 -11.31
N ASN A 34 9.33 8.53 -10.22
CA ASN A 34 10.02 8.43 -8.93
C ASN A 34 11.19 7.44 -8.96
N PHE A 35 11.01 6.30 -9.62
CA PHE A 35 12.07 5.32 -9.80
C PHE A 35 13.26 5.92 -10.55
N LEU A 36 13.03 6.56 -11.71
CA LEU A 36 14.10 7.22 -12.48
C LEU A 36 14.74 8.34 -11.67
N LYS A 37 13.94 9.17 -10.99
CA LYS A 37 14.42 10.24 -10.13
C LYS A 37 15.37 9.72 -9.04
N TRP A 38 15.04 8.61 -8.36
CA TRP A 38 15.92 8.02 -7.34
C TRP A 38 17.11 7.28 -7.92
N PHE A 39 16.96 6.73 -9.12
CA PHE A 39 18.05 6.07 -9.81
C PHE A 39 19.12 7.08 -10.25
N PHE A 40 18.73 8.25 -10.73
CA PHE A 40 19.65 9.29 -11.23
C PHE A 40 20.07 10.32 -10.17
N ILE A 41 19.23 10.61 -9.18
CA ILE A 41 19.50 11.58 -8.11
C ILE A 41 19.65 10.81 -6.78
N PRO A 42 20.87 10.36 -6.42
CA PRO A 42 21.11 9.74 -5.13
C PRO A 42 20.79 10.74 -4.02
N ARG A 43 19.81 10.41 -3.17
CA ARG A 43 19.54 11.20 -1.98
C ARG A 43 20.49 10.76 -0.86
N PRO A 44 21.28 11.67 -0.28
CA PRO A 44 22.02 11.36 0.94
C PRO A 44 21.01 11.05 2.04
N ILE A 45 20.95 9.79 2.50
CA ILE A 45 20.11 9.42 3.62
C ILE A 45 20.81 9.93 4.88
N VAL A 46 20.23 10.92 5.56
CA VAL A 46 20.76 11.49 6.81
C VAL A 46 20.72 10.49 7.97
N TRP A 47 19.82 9.49 7.90
CA TRP A 47 19.85 8.28 8.73
C TRP A 47 20.85 7.27 8.18
N ALA A 48 22.10 7.71 7.96
CA ALA A 48 23.21 6.84 7.65
C ALA A 48 23.34 5.82 8.80
N ILE A 49 22.74 4.65 8.62
CA ILE A 49 23.05 3.48 9.42
C ILE A 49 24.51 3.19 9.02
N PHE A 50 25.44 3.57 9.88
CA PHE A 50 26.87 3.30 9.72
C PHE A 50 27.05 1.88 9.15
N PRO A 51 27.88 1.69 8.11
CA PRO A 51 28.10 0.36 7.57
C PRO A 51 28.84 -0.45 8.63
N ALA A 52 28.13 -1.33 9.31
CA ALA A 52 28.77 -2.50 9.87
C ALA A 52 29.24 -3.34 8.68
N ARG A 53 30.53 -3.67 8.66
CA ARG A 53 31.21 -4.50 7.66
C ARG A 53 30.46 -5.82 7.47
N TYR A 54 29.53 -5.85 6.52
CA TYR A 54 28.66 -7.00 6.26
C TYR A 54 28.67 -7.33 4.78
N ASN A 55 28.57 -8.63 4.45
CA ASN A 55 28.30 -9.08 3.09
C ASN A 55 26.96 -8.51 2.60
N THR A 56 26.87 -8.23 1.30
CA THR A 56 25.65 -7.75 0.63
C THR A 56 24.43 -8.61 0.99
N LEU A 57 24.60 -9.93 1.09
CA LEU A 57 23.55 -10.87 1.48
C LEU A 57 23.00 -10.62 2.90
N SER A 58 23.86 -10.35 3.88
CA SER A 58 23.41 -10.12 5.25
C SER A 58 22.76 -8.75 5.44
N ILE A 59 23.11 -7.75 4.62
CA ILE A 59 22.41 -6.46 4.57
C ILE A 59 20.96 -6.66 4.11
N TYR A 60 20.74 -7.34 2.98
CA TYR A 60 19.39 -7.62 2.49
C TYR A 60 18.59 -8.49 3.45
N ALA A 61 19.18 -9.55 4.02
CA ALA A 61 18.52 -10.39 5.01
C ALA A 61 18.10 -9.60 6.25
N ASN A 62 18.93 -8.66 6.72
CA ASN A 62 18.60 -7.80 7.86
C ASN A 62 17.49 -6.78 7.54
N ILE A 63 17.46 -6.24 6.32
CA ILE A 63 16.36 -5.35 5.87
C ILE A 63 15.05 -6.13 5.88
N VAL A 64 15.02 -7.31 5.25
CA VAL A 64 13.84 -8.18 5.21
C VAL A 64 13.38 -8.54 6.62
N LYS A 65 14.31 -8.98 7.49
CA LYS A 65 14.01 -9.26 8.89
C LYS A 65 13.34 -8.07 9.59
N ARG A 66 13.87 -6.86 9.43
CA ARG A 66 13.32 -5.64 10.05
C ARG A 66 11.94 -5.25 9.53
N ILE A 67 11.62 -5.53 8.26
CA ILE A 67 10.30 -5.27 7.69
C ILE A 67 9.23 -6.15 8.36
N PHE A 68 9.54 -7.43 8.59
CA PHE A 68 8.57 -8.36 9.16
C PHE A 68 8.54 -8.37 10.69
N THR A 69 9.68 -8.17 11.36
CA THR A 69 9.75 -8.19 12.83
C THR A 69 9.45 -6.84 13.47
N LEU A 70 9.42 -5.76 12.69
CA LEU A 70 9.12 -4.39 13.14
C LEU A 70 9.77 -4.04 14.50
N PRO A 71 11.10 -4.20 14.66
CA PRO A 71 11.75 -4.02 15.97
C PRO A 71 11.69 -2.56 16.45
N GLY A 72 11.62 -1.58 15.53
CA GLY A 72 11.51 -0.16 15.87
C GLY A 72 10.29 0.16 16.73
N PRO A 73 9.06 -0.10 16.24
CA PRO A 73 7.84 0.03 17.04
C PRO A 73 7.91 -0.65 18.41
N LEU A 74 8.50 -1.85 18.48
CA LEU A 74 8.64 -2.59 19.73
C LEU A 74 9.48 -1.86 20.78
N PHE A 75 10.53 -1.16 20.35
CA PHE A 75 11.39 -0.36 21.24
C PHE A 75 10.75 0.96 21.70
N VAL A 76 9.77 1.49 20.96
CA VAL A 76 9.07 2.73 21.31
C VAL A 76 7.90 2.45 22.26
N ASP A 77 6.97 1.60 21.84
CA ASP A 77 5.77 1.23 22.61
C ASP A 77 5.13 -0.05 22.04
N LYS A 78 4.80 -0.98 22.94
CA LYS A 78 4.08 -2.23 22.63
C LYS A 78 2.76 -1.99 21.89
N VAL A 79 2.04 -0.91 22.17
CA VAL A 79 0.78 -0.61 21.49
C VAL A 79 1.02 -0.19 20.03
N ILE A 80 2.06 0.60 19.73
CA ILE A 80 2.42 0.91 18.33
C ILE A 80 2.83 -0.36 17.60
N PHE A 81 3.58 -1.24 18.27
CA PHE A 81 3.97 -2.53 17.70
C PHE A 81 2.76 -3.39 17.31
N VAL A 82 1.78 -3.55 18.21
CA VAL A 82 0.56 -4.33 17.91
C VAL A 82 -0.25 -3.68 16.78
N LEU A 83 -0.46 -2.36 16.81
CA LEU A 83 -1.17 -1.65 15.75
C LEU A 83 -0.47 -1.78 14.39
N ALA A 84 0.87 -1.70 14.38
CA ALA A 84 1.67 -1.89 13.18
C ALA A 84 1.58 -3.33 12.66
N LEU A 85 1.55 -4.33 13.54
CA LEU A 85 1.39 -5.73 13.16
C LEU A 85 0.02 -5.94 12.48
N LEU A 86 -1.05 -5.51 13.13
CA LEU A 86 -2.42 -5.61 12.61
C LEU A 86 -2.56 -4.92 11.25
N PHE A 87 -1.99 -3.72 11.13
CA PHE A 87 -1.97 -2.96 9.88
C PHE A 87 -1.24 -3.70 8.76
N HIS A 88 0.04 -4.05 8.95
CA HIS A 88 0.87 -4.59 7.88
C HIS A 88 0.42 -5.99 7.48
N PHE A 89 0.22 -6.89 8.44
CA PHE A 89 -0.20 -8.26 8.11
C PHE A 89 -1.63 -8.28 7.56
N GLY A 90 -2.53 -7.46 8.10
CA GLY A 90 -3.88 -7.30 7.54
C GLY A 90 -3.86 -6.83 6.09
N LEU A 91 -3.06 -5.80 5.76
CA LEU A 91 -2.92 -5.31 4.38
C LEU A 91 -2.27 -6.34 3.46
N ILE A 92 -1.16 -6.96 3.87
CA ILE A 92 -0.44 -7.95 3.06
C ILE A 92 -1.36 -9.11 2.71
N ILE A 93 -2.06 -9.67 3.71
CA ILE A 93 -2.98 -10.80 3.49
C ILE A 93 -4.15 -10.35 2.63
N SER A 94 -4.77 -9.21 2.93
CA SER A 94 -5.90 -8.68 2.14
C SER A 94 -5.52 -8.48 0.67
N LEU A 95 -4.40 -7.81 0.38
CA LEU A 95 -3.91 -7.57 -0.98
C LEU A 95 -3.51 -8.88 -1.68
N SER A 96 -2.88 -9.81 -0.98
CA SER A 96 -2.52 -11.13 -1.54
C SER A 96 -3.77 -11.89 -1.98
N LEU A 97 -4.86 -11.81 -1.20
CA LEU A 97 -6.13 -12.44 -1.56
C LEU A 97 -6.84 -11.72 -2.72
N HIS A 98 -6.73 -10.39 -2.83
CA HIS A 98 -7.20 -9.67 -4.02
C HIS A 98 -6.43 -10.11 -5.28
N ALA A 99 -5.09 -10.24 -5.18
CA ALA A 99 -4.27 -10.71 -6.28
C ALA A 99 -4.60 -12.15 -6.68
N LYS A 100 -4.78 -13.04 -5.69
CA LYS A 100 -5.21 -14.43 -5.92
C LYS A 100 -6.58 -14.50 -6.63
N TYR A 101 -7.53 -13.67 -6.22
CA TYR A 101 -8.90 -13.68 -6.74
C TYR A 101 -8.95 -13.46 -8.26
N ILE A 102 -7.99 -12.73 -8.83
CA ILE A 102 -7.84 -12.54 -10.28
C ILE A 102 -7.63 -13.89 -10.98
N PHE A 103 -6.80 -14.78 -10.42
CA PHE A 103 -6.45 -16.06 -11.03
C PHE A 103 -7.42 -17.18 -10.66
N THR A 104 -7.90 -17.19 -9.42
CA THR A 104 -8.78 -18.25 -8.90
C THR A 104 -9.89 -17.63 -8.05
N PRO A 105 -11.13 -17.52 -8.57
CA PRO A 105 -12.21 -16.81 -7.89
C PRO A 105 -12.77 -17.53 -6.67
N ASN A 106 -12.61 -18.86 -6.58
CA ASN A 106 -13.29 -19.67 -5.57
C ASN A 106 -12.31 -20.40 -4.65
N LEU A 107 -12.25 -19.99 -3.39
CA LEU A 107 -11.95 -20.85 -2.24
C LEU A 107 -12.60 -20.22 -0.97
N PRO A 108 -13.43 -20.96 -0.20
CA PRO A 108 -14.27 -20.37 0.86
C PRO A 108 -13.49 -19.86 2.08
N ILE A 109 -12.30 -20.41 2.36
CA ILE A 109 -11.48 -20.03 3.52
C ILE A 109 -10.97 -18.58 3.39
N GLU A 110 -10.72 -18.15 2.15
CA GLU A 110 -10.16 -16.87 1.78
C GLU A 110 -11.15 -15.73 1.98
N TYR A 111 -12.44 -16.06 1.94
CA TYR A 111 -13.47 -15.11 2.28
C TYR A 111 -13.32 -14.66 3.73
N LEU A 112 -13.31 -15.64 4.65
CA LEU A 112 -13.14 -15.42 6.08
C LEU A 112 -11.77 -14.81 6.40
N LEU A 113 -10.70 -15.37 5.83
CA LEU A 113 -9.34 -14.89 6.05
C LEU A 113 -9.17 -13.45 5.57
N GLY A 114 -9.72 -13.10 4.42
CA GLY A 114 -9.63 -11.73 3.92
C GLY A 114 -10.55 -10.77 4.66
N THR A 115 -11.70 -11.21 5.20
CA THR A 115 -12.51 -10.39 6.14
C THR A 115 -11.70 -10.10 7.39
N ALA A 116 -11.12 -11.13 8.02
CA ALA A 116 -10.33 -10.97 9.23
C ALA A 116 -9.10 -10.07 8.98
N ALA A 117 -8.41 -10.25 7.86
CA ALA A 117 -7.29 -9.42 7.46
C ALA A 117 -7.69 -7.96 7.20
N GLY A 118 -8.81 -7.72 6.53
CA GLY A 118 -9.35 -6.39 6.29
C GLY A 118 -9.74 -5.68 7.60
N ILE A 119 -10.39 -6.39 8.53
CA ILE A 119 -10.72 -5.88 9.86
C ILE A 119 -9.45 -5.55 10.64
N ALA A 120 -8.45 -6.45 10.67
CA ALA A 120 -7.18 -6.20 11.33
C ALA A 120 -6.48 -4.96 10.77
N ALA A 121 -6.44 -4.82 9.45
CA ALA A 121 -5.87 -3.65 8.79
C ALA A 121 -6.63 -2.35 9.14
N ALA A 122 -7.96 -2.40 9.19
CA ALA A 122 -8.79 -1.26 9.57
C ALA A 122 -8.58 -0.84 11.02
N ILE A 123 -8.52 -1.81 11.95
CA ILE A 123 -8.24 -1.57 13.38
C ILE A 123 -6.84 -0.95 13.56
N GLY A 124 -5.82 -1.51 12.90
CA GLY A 124 -4.46 -0.96 12.93
C GLY A 124 -4.42 0.49 12.42
N SER A 125 -5.07 0.76 11.28
CA SER A 125 -5.17 2.10 10.68
C SER A 125 -5.88 3.08 11.61
N PHE A 126 -7.02 2.68 12.18
CA PHE A 126 -7.79 3.52 13.09
C PHE A 126 -7.03 3.83 14.38
N GLY A 127 -6.32 2.86 14.94
CA GLY A 127 -5.45 3.06 16.09
C GLY A 127 -4.33 4.08 15.81
N PHE A 128 -3.76 4.08 14.61
CA PHE A 128 -2.80 5.10 14.21
C PHE A 128 -3.39 6.51 14.12
N VAL A 129 -4.63 6.67 13.64
CA VAL A 129 -5.32 7.98 13.64
C VAL A 129 -5.48 8.48 15.07
N ILE A 130 -5.99 7.65 15.98
CA ILE A 130 -6.22 8.03 17.38
C ILE A 130 -4.91 8.48 18.04
N ARG A 131 -3.81 7.72 17.89
CA ARG A 131 -2.53 8.09 18.48
C ARG A 131 -1.99 9.41 17.93
N ARG A 132 -2.08 9.61 16.61
CA ARG A 132 -1.68 10.87 15.96
C ARG A 132 -2.50 12.06 16.44
N MET A 133 -3.74 11.87 16.88
CA MET A 133 -4.57 12.97 17.41
C MET A 133 -4.31 13.27 18.89
N THR A 134 -3.92 12.27 19.67
CA THR A 134 -3.84 12.35 21.14
C THR A 134 -2.43 12.57 21.68
N LEU A 135 -1.39 12.23 20.93
CA LEU A 135 0.00 12.27 21.41
C LEU A 135 0.82 13.40 20.78
N LYS A 136 2.07 13.55 21.25
CA LYS A 136 3.10 14.45 20.69
C LYS A 136 3.28 14.32 19.18
N GLU A 137 2.88 13.19 18.62
CA GLU A 137 2.85 12.87 17.19
C GLU A 137 1.99 13.84 16.36
N LYS A 138 0.98 14.50 16.96
CA LYS A 138 0.19 15.55 16.29
C LYS A 138 1.07 16.70 15.81
N ALA A 139 2.11 17.05 16.58
CA ALA A 139 2.98 18.19 16.29
C ALA A 139 3.89 17.96 15.07
N VAL A 140 4.08 16.70 14.65
CA VAL A 140 4.97 16.31 13.53
C VAL A 140 4.17 15.72 12.36
N SER A 141 2.87 15.53 12.51
CA SER A 141 2.01 14.96 11.47
C SER A 141 1.62 16.00 10.42
N THR A 142 1.65 15.62 9.15
CA THR A 142 1.22 16.46 8.03
C THR A 142 -0.23 16.13 7.62
N PRO A 143 -0.99 17.05 7.01
CA PRO A 143 -2.33 16.75 6.50
C PRO A 143 -2.37 15.56 5.52
N GLU A 144 -1.30 15.39 4.74
CA GLU A 144 -1.09 14.28 3.81
C GLU A 144 -1.09 12.91 4.51
N ASP A 145 -0.55 12.84 5.74
CA ASP A 145 -0.53 11.62 6.55
C ASP A 145 -1.93 11.19 6.95
N TYR A 146 -2.78 12.15 7.36
CA TYR A 146 -4.17 11.86 7.73
C TYR A 146 -5.02 11.50 6.52
N PHE A 147 -4.83 12.21 5.39
CA PHE A 147 -5.58 11.94 4.16
C PHE A 147 -5.43 10.49 3.70
N SER A 148 -4.19 10.02 3.57
CA SER A 148 -3.91 8.65 3.13
C SER A 148 -4.46 7.59 4.09
N LEU A 149 -4.34 7.83 5.40
CA LEU A 149 -4.79 6.91 6.43
C LEU A 149 -6.32 6.84 6.50
N ILE A 150 -7.02 7.98 6.39
CA ILE A 150 -8.49 8.03 6.35
C ILE A 150 -9.01 7.34 5.09
N LEU A 151 -8.42 7.62 3.93
CA LEU A 151 -8.80 6.99 2.67
C LEU A 151 -8.65 5.46 2.75
N LEU A 152 -7.57 4.99 3.38
CA LEU A 152 -7.34 3.57 3.62
C LEU A 152 -8.35 2.95 4.58
N ILE A 153 -8.71 3.63 5.67
CA ILE A 153 -9.75 3.17 6.60
C ILE A 153 -11.08 3.02 5.87
N LEU A 154 -11.48 4.03 5.10
CA LEU A 154 -12.76 3.99 4.37
C LEU A 154 -12.81 2.84 3.36
N THR A 155 -11.75 2.65 2.55
CA THR A 155 -11.74 1.54 1.58
C THR A 155 -11.74 0.17 2.28
N LEU A 156 -10.96 -0.01 3.35
CA LEU A 156 -10.93 -1.27 4.11
C LEU A 156 -12.27 -1.58 4.77
N SER A 157 -12.88 -0.59 5.43
CA SER A 157 -14.17 -0.74 6.10
C SER A 157 -15.29 -1.05 5.11
N LEU A 158 -15.35 -0.36 3.97
CA LEU A 158 -16.35 -0.66 2.93
C LEU A 158 -16.12 -2.02 2.29
N GLY A 159 -14.87 -2.41 2.04
CA GLY A 159 -14.54 -3.73 1.51
C GLY A 159 -14.96 -4.86 2.45
N CYS A 160 -14.75 -4.68 3.77
CA CYS A 160 -15.25 -5.61 4.77
C CYS A 160 -16.79 -5.62 4.83
N TYR A 161 -17.43 -4.46 4.74
CA TYR A 161 -18.88 -4.34 4.80
C TYR A 161 -19.58 -5.06 3.64
N LEU A 162 -19.11 -4.85 2.40
CA LEU A 162 -19.59 -5.54 1.20
C LEU A 162 -19.52 -7.07 1.37
N ARG A 163 -18.43 -7.53 1.98
CA ARG A 163 -18.13 -8.92 2.22
C ARG A 163 -18.99 -9.54 3.33
N ILE A 164 -19.05 -8.92 4.49
CA ILE A 164 -19.79 -9.46 5.64
C ILE A 164 -21.28 -9.62 5.31
N LEU A 165 -21.84 -8.69 4.53
CA LEU A 165 -23.25 -8.69 4.16
C LEU A 165 -23.56 -9.35 2.81
N ASN A 166 -22.54 -9.85 2.10
CA ASN A 166 -22.69 -10.49 0.78
C ASN A 166 -23.51 -9.62 -0.20
N LEU A 167 -23.19 -8.32 -0.28
CA LEU A 167 -23.99 -7.33 -1.02
C LEU A 167 -23.83 -7.38 -2.54
N VAL A 168 -22.85 -8.15 -3.01
CA VAL A 168 -22.45 -8.23 -4.42
C VAL A 168 -22.20 -9.69 -4.77
N ASP A 169 -22.71 -10.09 -5.93
CA ASP A 169 -22.43 -11.41 -6.49
C ASP A 169 -20.95 -11.53 -6.88
N HIS A 170 -20.32 -12.60 -6.41
CA HIS A 170 -18.92 -12.90 -6.65
C HIS A 170 -18.62 -13.19 -8.12
N GLU A 171 -19.54 -13.82 -8.86
CA GLU A 171 -19.34 -14.11 -10.27
C GLU A 171 -19.44 -12.83 -11.11
N ALA A 172 -20.40 -11.96 -10.79
CA ALA A 172 -20.54 -10.65 -11.41
C ALA A 172 -19.31 -9.76 -11.13
N MET A 173 -18.81 -9.76 -9.89
CA MET A 173 -17.60 -9.03 -9.53
C MET A 173 -16.38 -9.57 -10.29
N TRP A 174 -16.20 -10.89 -10.35
CA TRP A 174 -15.06 -11.50 -11.04
C TRP A 174 -15.09 -11.23 -12.55
N SER A 175 -16.24 -11.41 -13.19
CA SER A 175 -16.40 -11.15 -14.63
C SER A 175 -16.10 -9.69 -14.99
N TRP A 176 -16.50 -8.73 -14.15
CA TRP A 176 -16.12 -7.32 -14.30
C TRP A 176 -14.61 -7.12 -14.15
N VAL A 177 -13.97 -7.66 -13.10
CA VAL A 177 -12.51 -7.54 -12.88
C VAL A 177 -11.73 -8.08 -14.09
N ILE A 178 -12.09 -9.26 -14.58
CA ILE A 178 -11.47 -9.86 -15.77
C ILE A 178 -11.75 -9.03 -17.02
N GLY A 179 -12.96 -8.49 -17.19
CA GLY A 179 -13.30 -7.61 -18.29
C GLY A 179 -12.40 -6.37 -18.35
N VAL A 180 -12.16 -5.73 -17.21
CA VAL A 180 -11.21 -4.60 -17.10
C VAL A 180 -9.78 -5.04 -17.42
N LEU A 181 -9.32 -6.17 -16.88
CA LEU A 181 -7.96 -6.67 -17.12
C LEU A 181 -7.71 -7.10 -18.58
N THR A 182 -8.74 -7.62 -19.25
CA THR A 182 -8.66 -8.12 -20.63
C THR A 182 -9.06 -7.09 -21.68
N LEU A 183 -9.27 -5.82 -21.28
CA LEU A 183 -9.72 -4.73 -22.14
C LEU A 183 -11.06 -5.00 -22.84
N ARG A 184 -11.91 -5.82 -22.22
CA ARG A 184 -13.26 -6.16 -22.64
C ARG A 184 -14.24 -5.78 -21.52
N PRO A 185 -14.49 -4.47 -21.32
CA PRO A 185 -15.26 -3.98 -20.19
C PRO A 185 -16.68 -4.57 -20.19
N VAL A 186 -17.08 -5.07 -19.01
CA VAL A 186 -18.42 -5.56 -18.70
C VAL A 186 -19.03 -4.60 -17.67
N ASP A 187 -20.35 -4.57 -17.54
CA ASP A 187 -20.98 -3.72 -16.54
C ASP A 187 -20.57 -4.14 -15.12
N PRO A 188 -20.11 -3.21 -14.27
CA PRO A 188 -19.80 -3.51 -12.88
C PRO A 188 -21.07 -3.85 -12.11
N PRO A 189 -20.96 -4.56 -10.98
CA PRO A 189 -22.07 -4.71 -10.05
C PRO A 189 -22.71 -3.36 -9.70
N ALA A 190 -24.03 -3.25 -9.88
CA ALA A 190 -24.78 -2.01 -9.72
C ALA A 190 -24.93 -1.53 -8.27
N ASN A 191 -24.32 -2.22 -7.30
CA ASN A 191 -24.42 -1.85 -5.89
C ASN A 191 -23.67 -0.52 -5.63
N PRO A 192 -24.34 0.54 -5.14
CA PRO A 192 -23.70 1.84 -4.94
C PRO A 192 -22.49 1.80 -3.98
N ILE A 193 -22.53 0.93 -2.97
CA ILE A 193 -21.46 0.79 -1.99
C ILE A 193 -20.22 0.17 -2.64
N PHE A 194 -20.43 -0.76 -3.57
CA PHE A 194 -19.34 -1.33 -4.38
C PHE A 194 -18.66 -0.26 -5.22
N ILE A 195 -19.45 0.58 -5.91
CA ILE A 195 -18.92 1.68 -6.73
C ILE A 195 -18.11 2.67 -5.87
N VAL A 196 -18.61 3.02 -4.68
CA VAL A 196 -17.88 3.89 -3.73
C VAL A 196 -16.58 3.23 -3.26
N HIS A 197 -16.61 1.93 -2.91
CA HIS A 197 -15.41 1.20 -2.51
C HIS A 197 -14.34 1.21 -3.61
N ILE A 198 -14.72 0.93 -4.86
CA ILE A 198 -13.81 0.95 -6.02
C ILE A 198 -13.28 2.36 -6.27
N LEU A 199 -14.13 3.39 -6.20
CA LEU A 199 -13.70 4.79 -6.33
C LEU A 199 -12.63 5.16 -5.29
N LEU A 200 -12.86 4.83 -4.01
CA LEU A 200 -11.90 5.11 -2.95
C LEU A 200 -10.60 4.32 -3.14
N ALA A 201 -10.68 3.06 -3.55
CA ALA A 201 -9.51 2.24 -3.86
C ALA A 201 -8.70 2.84 -5.02
N GLN A 202 -9.38 3.33 -6.07
CA GLN A 202 -8.73 3.98 -7.21
C GLN A 202 -8.06 5.29 -6.83
N ILE A 203 -8.70 6.14 -6.01
CA ILE A 203 -8.08 7.36 -5.47
C ILE A 203 -6.85 6.98 -4.64
N TYR A 204 -6.94 5.92 -3.83
CA TYR A 204 -5.82 5.46 -3.01
C TYR A 204 -4.65 5.00 -3.87
N ILE A 205 -4.90 4.16 -4.88
CA ILE A 205 -3.89 3.69 -5.84
C ILE A 205 -3.25 4.86 -6.58
N ALA A 206 -4.04 5.81 -7.08
CA ALA A 206 -3.51 7.00 -7.75
C ALA A 206 -2.65 7.86 -6.80
N TYR A 207 -2.94 7.84 -5.50
CA TYR A 207 -2.21 8.59 -4.48
C TYR A 207 -0.92 7.89 -4.00
N LEU A 208 -0.84 6.55 -4.10
CA LEU A 208 0.31 5.74 -3.67
C LEU A 208 1.70 6.25 -4.09
N PRO A 209 1.95 6.70 -5.33
CA PRO A 209 3.28 7.07 -5.78
C PRO A 209 3.76 8.41 -5.23
N PHE A 210 2.94 9.15 -4.48
CA PHE A 210 3.34 10.42 -3.90
C PHE A 210 4.01 10.25 -2.51
N LYS A 211 4.58 11.35 -2.00
CA LYS A 211 5.76 11.41 -1.11
C LYS A 211 5.77 10.51 0.14
N THR A 212 4.64 10.06 0.68
CA THR A 212 4.59 9.40 1.99
C THR A 212 4.63 7.87 1.92
N LEU A 213 4.12 7.24 0.87
CA LEU A 213 3.88 5.79 0.83
C LEU A 213 4.98 4.98 0.15
N MET A 214 5.83 5.62 -0.66
CA MET A 214 6.95 4.95 -1.33
C MET A 214 8.25 4.94 -0.50
N HIS A 215 8.19 5.37 0.77
CA HIS A 215 9.34 5.44 1.68
C HIS A 215 10.16 4.14 1.77
N PRO A 216 9.58 2.91 1.77
CA PRO A 216 10.36 1.68 1.81
C PRO A 216 11.24 1.47 0.57
N ILE A 217 10.76 1.88 -0.60
CA ILE A 217 11.49 1.71 -1.87
C ILE A 217 12.73 2.61 -1.87
N GLY A 218 12.62 3.84 -1.37
CA GLY A 218 13.72 4.79 -1.28
C GLY A 218 14.88 4.33 -0.38
N ILE A 219 14.62 3.49 0.63
CA ILE A 219 15.67 2.92 1.51
C ILE A 219 16.66 2.07 0.70
N PHE A 220 16.18 1.27 -0.25
CA PHE A 220 17.03 0.44 -1.11
C PHE A 220 17.93 1.28 -2.02
N PHE A 221 17.43 2.41 -2.53
CA PHE A 221 18.20 3.26 -3.45
C PHE A 221 19.22 4.15 -2.74
N GLY A 222 18.91 4.68 -1.54
CA GLY A 222 19.89 5.52 -0.85
C GLY A 222 21.06 4.73 -0.23
N GLN A 223 20.96 3.40 -0.07
CA GLN A 223 22.12 2.57 0.27
C GLN A 223 23.18 2.49 -0.85
N LYS A 224 22.83 2.79 -2.11
CA LYS A 224 23.82 2.89 -3.19
C LYS A 224 24.90 3.94 -2.90
N VAL A 225 24.54 5.02 -2.19
CA VAL A 225 25.49 6.06 -1.76
C VAL A 225 26.47 5.53 -0.71
N ILE A 226 26.04 4.60 0.15
CA ILE A 226 26.88 4.01 1.20
C ILE A 226 27.82 2.93 0.63
N LEU A 227 27.36 2.20 -0.39
CA LEU A 227 28.17 1.19 -1.09
C LEU A 227 29.09 1.78 -2.16
N ASP A 228 28.94 3.07 -2.48
CA ASP A 228 29.86 3.79 -3.36
C ASP A 228 31.19 4.01 -2.61
N GLY A 229 32.23 3.30 -3.05
CA GLY A 229 33.58 3.35 -2.47
C GLY A 229 34.22 4.74 -2.43
N ARG A 230 33.61 5.73 -3.10
CA ARG A 230 34.02 7.14 -3.08
C ARG A 230 33.77 7.84 -1.73
N HIS A 231 32.91 7.29 -0.87
CA HIS A 231 32.62 7.84 0.47
C HIS A 231 33.27 7.06 1.62
N ILE A 232 34.02 5.99 1.31
CA ILE A 232 34.86 5.32 2.28
C ILE A 232 36.11 6.18 2.47
N HIS A 233 36.14 7.01 3.51
CA HIS A 233 37.41 7.53 3.98
C HIS A 233 38.28 6.34 4.40
N LYS A 234 39.26 5.99 3.57
CA LYS A 234 40.41 5.20 4.02
C LYS A 234 41.08 6.04 5.11
N THR A 235 40.78 5.77 6.37
CA THR A 235 41.68 6.18 7.44
C THR A 235 43.03 5.56 7.11
N LYS A 236 44.03 6.42 6.89
CA LYS A 236 45.43 6.00 6.78
C LYS A 236 45.87 5.50 8.15
N GLU A 237 45.49 4.28 8.50
CA GLU A 237 46.14 3.52 9.57
C GLU A 237 47.00 2.47 8.87
N GLY A 238 48.28 2.82 8.65
CA GLY A 238 49.22 1.94 7.96
C GLY A 238 50.56 2.54 7.53
N ASP A 239 50.86 3.82 7.81
CA ASP A 239 52.17 4.44 7.50
C ASP A 239 53.00 4.74 8.77
N GLN A 240 52.75 4.04 9.88
CA GLN A 240 53.59 4.07 11.07
C GLN A 240 53.68 2.68 11.73
N ALA A 241 54.40 1.76 11.09
CA ALA A 241 55.12 0.65 11.72
C ALA A 241 56.09 0.03 10.71
#